data_AF-A0A644SXP4-F1
#
_entry.id   AF-A0A644SXP4-F1
#
_cell.length_a   1.000
_cell.length_b   1.000
_cell.length_c   1.000
_cell.angle_alpha   90.00
_cell.angle_beta   90.00
_cell.angle_gamma   90.00
#
_symmetry.space_group_name_H-M   'P 1'
#
loop_
_entity.id
_entity.type
_entity.pdbx_description
1 polymer ?
#
loop_
_entity_poly.entity_id
_entity_poly.type
_entity_poly.pdbx_seq_one_letter_code
_entity_poly.pdbx_strand_id
1 'polypeptide(L)'
;MLLIVVSLLAGVVLGAANVVPGSWLRHLDKSVTITLFIMLLALGAQIGSNGELVANLPALGGQALIISAFSIIGSVLVLWLLAMNWKAIREREEV
;
A
#
# COMPACT_ATOMS: atom_id res chain seq x y z
N MET A 1 -15.17 -8.90 3.65
CA MET A 1 -13.88 -9.28 3.00
C MET A 1 -14.06 -9.71 1.56
N LEU A 2 -14.90 -10.71 1.24
CA LEU A 2 -15.10 -11.19 -0.15
C LEU A 2 -15.44 -10.07 -1.15
N LEU A 3 -16.26 -9.10 -0.77
CA LEU A 3 -16.62 -7.97 -1.65
C LEU A 3 -15.41 -7.12 -2.06
N ILE A 4 -14.45 -6.89 -1.15
CA ILE A 4 -13.22 -6.14 -1.45
C ILE A 4 -12.37 -6.95 -2.43
N VAL A 5 -12.24 -8.25 -2.21
CA VAL A 5 -11.50 -9.16 -3.10
C VAL A 5 -12.12 -9.21 -4.49
N VAL A 6 -13.45 -9.35 -4.59
CA VAL A 6 -14.18 -9.36 -5.86
C VAL A 6 -14.04 -8.02 -6.58
N SER A 7 -14.16 -6.90 -5.86
CA SER A 7 -13.99 -5.56 -6.45
C SER A 7 -12.56 -5.34 -6.94
N LEU A 8 -11.55 -5.85 -6.23
CA LEU A 8 -10.16 -5.77 -6.65
C LEU A 8 -9.93 -6.57 -7.94
N LEU A 9 -10.39 -7.83 -7.96
CA LEU A 9 -10.29 -8.69 -9.15
C LEU A 9 -11.02 -8.10 -10.35
N ALA A 10 -12.22 -7.55 -10.15
CA ALA A 10 -12.97 -6.86 -11.20
C ALA A 10 -12.18 -5.66 -11.72
N GLY A 11 -11.59 -4.83 -10.84
CA GLY A 11 -10.73 -3.71 -11.25
C GLY A 11 -9.50 -4.15 -12.07
N VAL A 12 -8.84 -5.25 -11.67
CA VAL A 12 -7.70 -5.82 -12.41
C VAL A 12 -8.15 -6.32 -13.79
N VAL A 13 -9.28 -7.02 -13.89
CA VAL A 13 -9.82 -7.50 -15.16
C VAL A 13 -10.22 -6.33 -16.08
N LEU A 14 -10.86 -5.31 -15.54
CA LEU A 14 -11.23 -4.10 -16.29
C LEU A 14 -10.00 -3.33 -16.80
N GLY A 15 -8.94 -3.24 -15.99
CA GLY A 15 -7.66 -2.66 -16.40
C GLY A 15 -6.95 -3.49 -17.47
N ALA A 16 -6.90 -4.82 -17.30
CA ALA A 16 -6.25 -5.74 -18.23
C ALA A 16 -6.96 -5.83 -19.59
N ALA A 17 -8.29 -5.72 -19.60
CA ALA A 17 -9.10 -5.73 -20.83
C ALA A 17 -8.96 -4.42 -21.65
N ASN A 18 -8.16 -3.45 -21.17
CA ASN A 18 -7.89 -2.16 -21.83
C ASN A 18 -9.17 -1.38 -22.20
N VAL A 19 -10.26 -1.64 -21.46
CA VAL A 19 -11.60 -1.05 -21.68
C VAL A 19 -11.62 0.42 -21.23
N VAL A 20 -10.66 0.82 -20.40
CA VAL A 20 -10.60 2.17 -19.83
C VAL A 20 -9.59 3.02 -20.61
N PRO A 21 -10.02 4.12 -21.24
CA PRO A 21 -9.10 5.00 -21.97
C PRO A 21 -8.10 5.65 -21.02
N GLY A 22 -6.85 5.85 -21.47
CA GLY A 22 -5.79 6.44 -20.64
C GLY A 22 -6.11 7.84 -20.10
N SER A 23 -7.00 8.60 -20.77
CA SER A 23 -7.51 9.87 -20.27
C SER A 23 -8.36 9.72 -19.01
N TRP A 24 -9.15 8.64 -18.90
CA TRP A 24 -9.92 8.33 -17.69
C TRP A 24 -9.03 7.90 -16.53
N LEU A 25 -7.99 7.09 -16.79
CA LEU A 25 -6.99 6.74 -15.76
C LEU A 25 -6.38 7.99 -15.13
N ARG A 26 -6.06 9.00 -15.94
CA ARG A 26 -5.51 10.27 -15.42
C ARG A 26 -6.47 11.03 -14.51
N HIS A 27 -7.77 10.99 -14.82
CA HIS A 27 -8.80 11.59 -13.96
C HIS A 27 -8.99 10.78 -12.68
N LEU A 28 -8.92 9.45 -12.78
CA LEU A 28 -8.98 8.54 -11.63
C LEU A 28 -7.81 8.78 -10.68
N ASP A 29 -6.57 8.90 -11.16
CA ASP A 29 -5.40 9.17 -10.31
C ASP A 29 -5.56 10.47 -9.50
N LYS A 30 -6.08 11.53 -10.15
CA LYS A 30 -6.38 12.79 -9.48
C LYS A 30 -7.50 12.62 -8.45
N SER A 31 -8.55 11.88 -8.80
CA SER A 31 -9.66 11.57 -7.89
C SER A 31 -9.19 10.77 -6.68
N VAL A 32 -8.38 9.72 -6.88
CA VAL A 32 -7.82 8.89 -5.81
C VAL A 32 -7.01 9.76 -4.85
N THR A 33 -6.15 10.64 -5.38
CA THR A 33 -5.37 11.55 -4.54
C THR A 33 -6.26 12.48 -3.70
N ILE A 34 -7.29 13.07 -4.31
CA ILE A 34 -8.25 13.93 -3.60
C ILE A 34 -9.00 13.13 -2.53
N THR A 35 -9.46 11.93 -2.85
CA THR A 35 -10.14 11.03 -1.91
C THR A 35 -9.22 10.65 -0.76
N LEU A 36 -7.95 10.29 -1.03
CA LEU A 36 -6.96 9.97 0.00
C LEU A 36 -6.76 11.17 0.94
N PHE A 37 -6.67 12.38 0.40
CA PHE A 37 -6.55 13.59 1.21
C PHE A 37 -7.76 13.79 2.13
N ILE A 38 -8.99 13.67 1.58
CA ILE A 38 -10.23 13.73 2.38
C ILE A 38 -10.25 12.63 3.46
N MET A 39 -9.84 11.42 3.10
CA MET A 39 -9.83 10.27 4.02
C MET A 39 -8.81 10.48 5.14
N LEU A 40 -7.64 11.02 4.85
CA LEU A 40 -6.63 11.37 5.85
C LEU A 40 -7.11 12.47 6.79
N LEU A 41 -7.79 13.49 6.28
CA LEU A 41 -8.44 14.52 7.12
C LEU A 41 -9.49 13.91 8.05
N ALA A 42 -10.36 13.05 7.50
CA ALA A 42 -11.39 12.37 8.27
C ALA A 42 -10.78 11.45 9.35
N LEU A 43 -9.72 10.73 9.02
CA LEU A 43 -8.99 9.88 9.97
C LEU A 43 -8.37 10.72 11.09
N GLY A 44 -7.73 11.85 10.75
CA GLY A 44 -7.19 12.78 11.74
C GLY A 44 -8.26 13.34 12.67
N ALA A 45 -9.42 13.72 12.13
CA ALA A 45 -10.56 14.19 12.91
C ALA A 45 -11.15 13.08 13.81
N GLN A 46 -11.21 11.84 13.32
CA GLN A 46 -11.69 10.68 14.07
C GLN A 46 -10.75 10.36 15.25
N ILE A 47 -9.44 10.46 15.04
CA ILE A 47 -8.46 10.28 16.12
C ILE A 47 -8.58 11.43 17.11
N GLY A 48 -8.57 12.68 16.65
CA GLY A 48 -8.57 13.88 17.51
C GLY A 48 -9.86 14.07 18.33
N SER A 49 -11.01 13.60 17.83
CA SER A 49 -12.29 13.64 18.56
C SER A 49 -12.44 12.54 19.61
N ASN A 50 -11.57 11.51 19.58
CA ASN A 50 -11.58 10.44 20.56
C ASN A 50 -10.45 10.61 21.57
N GLY A 51 -10.76 11.17 22.74
CA GLY A 51 -9.78 11.44 23.80
C GLY A 51 -9.02 10.21 24.29
N GLU A 52 -9.60 9.01 24.20
CA GLU A 52 -8.92 7.75 24.56
C GLU A 52 -7.86 7.38 23.52
N LEU A 53 -8.17 7.51 22.23
CA LEU A 53 -7.17 7.32 21.16
C LEU A 53 -6.06 8.35 21.28
N VAL A 54 -6.39 9.62 21.52
CA VAL A 54 -5.39 10.70 21.68
C VAL A 54 -4.49 10.45 22.88
N ALA A 55 -5.03 10.03 24.02
CA ALA A 55 -4.24 9.72 25.20
C ALA A 55 -3.32 8.51 24.99
N ASN A 56 -3.76 7.52 24.20
CA ASN A 56 -2.98 6.33 23.88
C ASN A 56 -2.14 6.45 22.59
N LEU A 57 -2.21 7.58 21.87
CA LEU A 57 -1.42 7.82 20.64
C LEU A 57 0.08 7.61 20.85
N PRO A 58 0.71 8.03 21.97
CA PRO A 58 2.14 7.79 22.18
C PRO A 58 2.47 6.30 22.28
N ALA A 59 1.63 5.52 22.95
CA ALA A 59 1.81 4.07 23.10
C ALA A 59 1.53 3.34 21.77
N LEU A 60 0.39 3.62 21.14
CA LEU A 60 -0.01 3.07 19.85
C LEU A 60 0.98 3.45 18.74
N GLY A 61 1.41 4.71 18.71
CA GLY A 61 2.39 5.23 17.77
C GLY A 61 3.78 4.62 17.96
N GLY A 62 4.21 4.42 19.21
CA GLY A 62 5.46 3.72 19.52
C GLY A 62 5.44 2.26 19.04
N GLN A 63 4.34 1.55 19.29
CA GLN A 63 4.13 0.20 18.76
C GLN A 63 4.15 0.19 17.23
N ALA A 64 3.42 1.11 16.59
CA ALA A 64 3.38 1.24 15.14
C ALA A 64 4.76 1.56 14.53
N LEU A 65 5.59 2.36 15.21
CA LEU A 65 6.94 2.67 14.78
C LEU A 65 7.82 1.41 14.77
N ILE A 66 7.78 0.61 15.83
CA ILE A 66 8.54 -0.65 15.88
C ILE A 66 8.05 -1.60 14.78
N ILE A 67 6.73 -1.81 14.66
CA ILE A 67 6.16 -2.70 13.65
C ILE A 67 6.52 -2.24 12.24
N SER A 68 6.39 -0.96 11.93
CA SER A 68 6.72 -0.41 10.61
C SER A 68 8.22 -0.50 10.31
N ALA A 69 9.10 -0.22 11.27
CA ALA A 69 10.54 -0.35 11.09
C ALA A 69 10.94 -1.80 10.78
N PHE A 70 10.48 -2.76 11.59
CA PHE A 70 10.74 -4.18 11.35
C PHE A 70 10.11 -4.66 10.03
N SER A 71 8.92 -4.19 9.68
CA SER A 71 8.26 -4.53 8.41
C SER A 71 9.04 -4.01 7.21
N ILE A 72 9.54 -2.77 7.26
CA ILE A 72 10.35 -2.19 6.17
C ILE A 72 11.68 -2.94 6.06
N ILE A 73 12.39 -3.13 7.18
CA ILE A 73 13.67 -3.84 7.21
C ILE A 73 13.49 -5.26 6.69
N GLY A 74 12.48 -6.00 7.17
CA GLY A 74 12.19 -7.36 6.73
C GLY A 74 11.85 -7.43 5.24
N SER A 75 10.99 -6.52 4.74
CA SER A 75 10.64 -6.45 3.32
C SER A 75 11.87 -6.19 2.44
N VAL A 76 12.69 -5.21 2.80
CA VAL A 76 13.91 -4.86 2.04
C VAL A 76 14.94 -6.01 2.08
N LEU A 77 15.15 -6.65 3.25
CA LEU A 77 16.06 -7.78 3.39
C LEU A 77 15.64 -8.97 2.53
N VAL A 78 14.35 -9.32 2.53
CA VAL A 78 13.82 -10.41 1.70
C VAL A 78 13.97 -10.10 0.21
N LEU A 79 13.62 -8.88 -0.21
CA LEU A 79 13.80 -8.44 -1.60
C LEU A 79 15.28 -8.46 -2.01
N TRP A 80 16.19 -8.04 -1.14
CA TRP A 80 17.63 -8.06 -1.41
C TRP A 80 18.17 -9.48 -1.56
N LEU A 81 17.77 -10.40 -0.65
CA LEU A 81 18.17 -11.80 -0.72
C LEU A 81 17.61 -12.47 -1.98
N LEU A 82 16.36 -12.22 -2.32
CA LEU A 82 15.73 -12.75 -3.53
C LEU A 82 16.41 -12.20 -4.79
N ALA A 83 16.70 -10.90 -4.84
CA ALA A 83 17.38 -10.27 -5.96
C ALA A 83 18.81 -10.80 -6.14
N MET A 84 19.54 -11.03 -5.05
CA MET A 84 20.88 -11.63 -5.07
C MET A 84 20.81 -13.07 -5.61
N ASN A 85 19.85 -13.87 -5.15
CA ASN A 85 19.67 -15.24 -5.59
C ASN A 85 19.25 -15.33 -7.06
N TRP A 86 18.45 -14.38 -7.55
CA TRP A 86 18.05 -14.31 -8.96
C TRP A 86 19.21 -13.90 -9.87
N LYS A 87 20.07 -12.99 -9.40
CA LYS A 87 21.27 -12.59 -10.13
C LYS A 87 22.25 -13.76 -10.28
N ALA A 88 22.40 -14.58 -9.25
CA ALA A 88 23.22 -15.80 -9.30
C ALA A 88 22.68 -16.88 -10.27
N ILE A 89 21.36 -16.91 -10.52
CA ILE A 89 20.75 -17.82 -11.50
C ILE A 89 20.93 -17.28 -12.93
N ARG A 90 20.82 -15.96 -13.13
CA ARG A 90 20.96 -15.35 -14.47
C ARG A 90 22.38 -15.43 -15.04
N GLU A 91 23.43 -15.35 -14.20
CA GLU A 91 24.83 -15.55 -14.64
C GLU A 91 25.14 -16.99 -15.06
N ARG A 92 24.30 -17.98 -14.70
CA ARG A 92 24.49 -19.38 -15.09
C ARG A 92 23.82 -19.76 -16.41
N GLU A 93 23.01 -18.86 -16.98
CA GLU A 93 22.25 -19.07 -18.22
C GLU A 93 22.94 -18.40 -19.43
N GLU A 94 23.93 -17.54 -19.20
CA GLU A 94 24.75 -16.87 -20.23
C GLU A 94 26.14 -17.52 -20.48
N VAL A 95 26.44 -18.67 -19.84
CA VAL A 95 27.69 -19.46 -20.02
C VAL A 95 27.38 -20.84 -20.56
#